data_AF-A0A9E2H392-F1
#
_entry.id   AF-A0A9E2H392-F1
#
_cell.length_a   1.000
_cell.length_b   1.000
_cell.length_c   1.000
_cell.angle_alpha   90.00
_cell.angle_beta   90.00
_cell.angle_gamma   90.00
#
_symmetry.space_group_name_H-M   'P 1'
#
loop_
_entity.id
_entity.type
_entity.pdbx_description
1 polymer ?
#
loop_
_entity_poly.entity_id
_entity_poly.type
_entity_poly.pdbx_seq_one_letter_code
_entity_poly.pdbx_strand_id
1 'polypeptide(L)' 'KMSKESVELFTAARLAKIYGVTPSEIKKAIKDSKVKADAIKGGCSYYSKATIEKIKKALPKMN' A
#
# COMPACT_ATOMS: atom_id res chain seq x y z
N LYS A 1 -22.48 -14.34 12.98
CA LYS A 1 -21.00 -14.54 12.87
C LYS A 1 -20.43 -13.23 12.37
N MET A 2 -20.10 -12.30 13.28
CA MET A 2 -19.64 -10.95 12.92
C MET A 2 -18.18 -11.07 12.47
N SER A 3 -17.97 -10.94 11.16
CA SER A 3 -16.68 -11.04 10.51
C SER A 3 -15.76 -9.96 11.08
N LYS A 4 -14.74 -10.38 11.83
CA LYS A 4 -13.60 -9.53 12.21
C LYS A 4 -13.06 -8.91 10.91
N GLU A 5 -13.34 -7.64 10.71
CA GLU A 5 -12.56 -6.77 9.85
C GLU A 5 -11.19 -6.64 10.51
N SER A 6 -10.36 -7.67 10.35
CA SER A 6 -8.92 -7.52 10.46
C SER A 6 -8.56 -6.48 9.43
N VAL A 7 -8.41 -5.22 9.86
CA VAL A 7 -7.91 -4.14 9.03
C VAL A 7 -6.50 -4.58 8.62
N GLU A 8 -6.42 -5.29 7.49
CA GLU A 8 -5.17 -5.79 6.96
C GLU A 8 -4.41 -4.56 6.47
N LEU A 9 -3.52 -4.12 7.33
CA LEU A 9 -2.63 -3.01 7.13
C LEU A 9 -1.35 -3.54 6.49
N PHE A 10 -1.03 -3.02 5.31
CA PHE A 10 0.14 -3.43 4.54
C PHE A 10 1.19 -2.34 4.58
N THR A 11 2.45 -2.71 4.74
CA THR A 11 3.57 -1.77 4.63
C THR A 11 4.06 -1.68 3.19
N ALA A 12 4.71 -0.58 2.82
CA ALA A 12 5.27 -0.41 1.47
C ALA A 12 6.15 -1.60 1.01
N ALA A 13 6.92 -2.19 1.91
CA ALA A 13 7.75 -3.37 1.62
C ALA A 13 6.89 -4.63 1.35
N ARG A 14 5.79 -4.82 2.07
CA ARG A 14 4.87 -5.93 1.83
C ARG A 14 4.11 -5.73 0.51
N LEU A 15 3.74 -4.50 0.20
CA LEU A 15 3.12 -4.14 -1.08
C LEU A 15 4.06 -4.40 -2.26
N ALA A 16 5.32 -4.02 -2.14
CA ALA A 16 6.34 -4.30 -3.15
C ALA A 16 6.40 -5.80 -3.48
N LYS A 17 6.41 -6.66 -2.45
CA LYS A 17 6.38 -8.13 -2.63
C LYS A 17 5.09 -8.64 -3.27
N ILE A 18 3.92 -8.15 -2.82
CA ILE A 18 2.61 -8.58 -3.32
C ILE A 18 2.43 -8.21 -4.79
N TYR A 19 2.83 -6.99 -5.16
CA TYR A 19 2.71 -6.48 -6.52
C TYR A 19 3.89 -6.84 -7.41
N GLY A 20 4.94 -7.50 -6.88
CA GLY A 20 6.13 -7.85 -7.64
C GLY A 20 6.93 -6.64 -8.14
N VAL A 21 6.80 -5.49 -7.47
CA VAL A 21 7.47 -4.23 -7.85
C VAL A 21 8.52 -3.86 -6.81
N THR A 22 9.34 -2.86 -7.13
CA THR A 22 10.33 -2.36 -6.18
C THR A 22 9.68 -1.47 -5.10
N PRO A 23 10.24 -1.40 -3.88
CA PRO A 23 9.76 -0.47 -2.86
C PRO A 23 9.85 1.00 -3.29
N SER A 24 10.77 1.33 -4.20
CA SER A 24 10.89 2.65 -4.83
C SER A 24 9.69 2.98 -5.72
N GLU A 25 9.17 2.01 -6.48
CA GLU A 25 7.96 2.19 -7.28
C GLU A 25 6.73 2.34 -6.42
N ILE A 26 6.60 1.58 -5.33
CA ILE A 26 5.53 1.78 -4.36
C ILE A 26 5.58 3.20 -3.77
N LYS A 27 6.76 3.69 -3.37
CA LYS A 27 6.92 5.07 -2.89
C LYS A 27 6.56 6.11 -3.95
N LYS A 28 6.95 5.89 -5.21
CA LYS A 28 6.55 6.75 -6.34
C LYS A 28 5.03 6.74 -6.52
N ALA A 29 4.39 5.57 -6.58
CA ALA A 29 2.95 5.42 -6.75
C ALA A 29 2.16 6.03 -5.58
N ILE A 30 2.65 5.92 -4.34
CA ILE A 30 2.07 6.59 -3.16
C ILE A 30 2.10 8.11 -3.35
N LYS A 31 3.25 8.66 -3.77
CA LYS A 31 3.43 10.09 -4.01
C LYS A 31 2.58 10.60 -5.17
N ASP A 32 2.53 9.84 -6.26
CA ASP A 32 1.79 10.15 -7.49
C ASP A 32 0.27 10.09 -7.26
N SER A 33 -0.20 9.05 -6.57
CA SER A 33 -1.60 8.91 -6.14
C SER A 33 -2.03 9.94 -5.08
N LYS A 34 -1.08 10.70 -4.52
CA LYS A 34 -1.27 11.57 -3.35
C LYS A 34 -1.99 10.86 -2.19
N VAL A 35 -1.73 9.56 -2.01
CA VAL A 35 -2.32 8.80 -0.91
C VAL A 35 -1.49 8.97 0.36
N LYS A 36 -2.18 9.02 1.51
CA LYS A 36 -1.55 9.04 2.83
C LYS A 36 -1.53 7.64 3.43
N ALA A 37 -0.59 7.40 4.33
CA ALA A 37 -0.63 6.21 5.17
C ALA A 37 -1.88 6.27 6.07
N ASP A 38 -2.64 5.18 6.09
CA ASP A 38 -3.80 5.04 6.98
C ASP A 38 -3.37 4.95 8.45
N ALA A 39 -2.20 4.35 8.68
CA ALA A 39 -1.61 4.27 10.01
C ALA A 39 -0.08 4.40 9.93
N ILE A 40 0.53 4.95 10.99
CA ILE A 40 1.98 4.98 11.15
C ILE A 40 2.27 4.32 12.49
N LYS A 41 3.02 3.21 12.50
CA LYS A 41 3.37 2.48 13.71
C LYS A 41 4.88 2.25 13.73
N GLY A 42 5.55 2.73 14.79
CA GLY A 42 7.01 2.62 14.92
C GLY A 42 7.80 3.19 13.74
N GLY A 43 7.32 4.28 13.13
CA GLY A 43 7.94 4.90 11.95
C GLY A 43 7.68 4.17 10.62
N CYS A 44 7.01 3.02 10.63
CA CYS A 44 6.54 2.38 9.40
C CYS A 44 5.15 2.90 9.01
N SER A 45 4.99 3.29 7.74
CA SER A 45 3.70 3.60 7.15
C SER A 45 2.95 2.32 6.76
N TYR A 46 1.69 2.27 7.14
CA TYR A 46 0.74 1.21 6.89
C TYR A 46 -0.41 1.72 6.03
N TYR A 47 -0.85 0.88 5.10
CA TYR A 47 -1.85 1.19 4.09
C TYR A 47 -2.97 0.15 4.17
N SER A 48 -4.20 0.60 4.31
CA SER A 48 -5.41 -0.23 4.30
C SER A 48 -5.77 -0.63 2.87
N LYS A 49 -6.57 -1.70 2.69
CA LYS A 49 -7.06 -2.20 1.38
C LYS A 49 -7.49 -1.08 0.40
N ALA A 50 -8.29 -0.13 0.87
CA ALA A 50 -8.74 1.00 0.06
C ALA A 50 -7.59 1.88 -0.50
N THR A 51 -6.55 2.11 0.30
CA THR A 51 -5.38 2.88 -0.11
C THR A 51 -4.50 2.08 -1.06
N ILE A 52 -4.33 0.79 -0.80
CA ILE A 52 -3.56 -0.07 -1.70
C ILE A 52 -4.18 -0.18 -3.08
N GLU A 53 -5.50 -0.22 -3.18
CA GLU A 53 -6.19 -0.22 -4.48
C GLU A 53 -5.92 1.06 -5.28
N LYS A 54 -5.76 2.20 -4.60
CA LYS A 54 -5.33 3.46 -5.24
C LYS A 54 -3.87 3.40 -5.67
N ILE A 55 -2.97 2.93 -4.79
CA ILE A 55 -1.54 2.74 -5.11
C ILE A 55 -1.39 1.82 -6.31
N LYS A 56 -2.13 0.70 -6.35
CA LYS A 56 -2.12 -0.25 -7.47
C LYS A 56 -2.49 0.40 -8.80
N LYS A 57 -3.44 1.34 -8.80
CA LYS A 57 -3.83 2.08 -10.02
C LYS A 57 -2.75 3.04 -10.51
N ALA A 58 -1.92 3.56 -9.60
CA ALA A 58 -0.81 4.44 -9.95
C ALA A 58 0.53 3.73 -10.12
N LEU A 59 0.59 2.40 -9.90
CA LEU A 59 1.76 1.65 -10.29
C LEU A 59 1.85 1.64 -11.82
N PRO A 60 2.95 2.12 -12.41
CA PRO A 60 3.16 1.96 -13.85
C PRO A 60 3.12 0.47 -14.14
N LYS A 61 2.31 0.08 -15.13
CA LYS A 61 2.07 -1.31 -15.52
C LYS A 61 3.35 -2.14 -15.47
N MET A 62 3.24 -3.31 -14.82
CA MET A 62 4.09 -4.48 -15.09
C MET A 62 4.24 -4.61 -16.60
N ASN A 63 5.45 -4.43 -17.08
CA ASN A 63 5.82 -4.54 -18.48
C ASN A 63 6.65 -5.80 -18.67
#